data_AF-A0A838EQH7-F1
#
_entry.id   AF-A0A838EQH7-F1
#
_cell.length_a   1.000
_cell.length_b   1.000
_cell.length_c   1.000
_cell.angle_alpha   90.00
_cell.angle_beta   90.00
_cell.angle_gamma   90.00
#
_symmetry.space_group_name_H-M   'P 1'
#
loop_
_entity.id
_entity.type
_entity.pdbx_description
1 polymer ?
#
loop_
_entity_poly.entity_id
_entity_poly.type
_entity_poly.pdbx_seq_one_letter_code
_entity_poly.pdbx_strand_id
1 'polypeptide(L)'
;MPSSFSLYNWLFQDPLTAGGGTNPEPFRFLWPYLIFCLAGLLICFYYSVEGRKRFVKDKPILKYMLDRYLGWFAVICFIGLPIIGAREALNAYFFAWRLWRYVWFAGLLTWAILWIVYLVHKYPKEQANFVAYQNRQQYIPKGNKRKTRAVSR
;
A
#
# COMPACT_ATOMS: atom_id res chain seq x y z
N MET A 1 -37.45 23.60 -14.54
CA MET A 1 -36.19 24.01 -15.21
C MET A 1 -35.15 22.97 -14.85
N PRO A 2 -34.50 22.30 -15.82
CA PRO A 2 -33.49 21.30 -15.50
C PRO A 2 -32.31 22.04 -14.87
N SER A 3 -32.05 21.79 -13.59
CA SER A 3 -30.87 22.29 -12.90
C SER A 3 -29.64 21.76 -13.62
N SER A 4 -28.89 22.67 -14.25
CA SER A 4 -27.59 22.37 -14.85
C SER A 4 -26.71 21.72 -13.77
N PHE A 5 -26.31 20.47 -13.99
CA PHE A 5 -25.41 19.74 -13.11
C PHE A 5 -24.08 20.51 -13.00
N SER A 6 -23.87 21.19 -11.88
CA SER A 6 -22.61 21.89 -11.61
C SER A 6 -21.66 20.94 -10.89
N LEU A 7 -20.64 20.48 -11.61
CA LEU A 7 -19.61 19.58 -11.10
C LEU A 7 -18.87 20.20 -9.90
N TYR A 8 -18.69 21.52 -9.90
CA TYR A 8 -18.11 22.27 -8.78
C TYR A 8 -18.95 22.14 -7.51
N ASN A 9 -20.26 22.40 -7.60
CA ASN A 9 -21.15 22.28 -6.45
C ASN A 9 -21.20 20.82 -5.96
N TRP A 10 -21.22 19.84 -6.88
CA TRP A 10 -21.18 18.45 -6.48
C TRP A 10 -19.85 18.04 -5.81
N LEU A 11 -18.70 18.60 -6.20
CA LEU A 11 -17.41 18.22 -5.60
C LEU A 11 -17.19 18.80 -4.21
N PHE A 12 -17.65 20.05 -3.99
CA PHE A 12 -17.29 20.83 -2.81
C PHE A 12 -18.42 21.01 -1.80
N GLN A 13 -19.68 20.70 -2.14
CA GLN A 13 -20.81 20.87 -1.21
C GLN A 13 -20.73 19.97 0.02
N ASP A 14 -21.07 20.53 1.19
CA ASP A 14 -21.08 19.84 2.48
C ASP A 14 -22.04 18.66 2.51
N PRO A 15 -21.73 17.59 3.27
CA PRO A 15 -22.59 16.41 3.37
C PRO A 15 -23.96 16.73 3.99
N LEU A 16 -24.08 17.75 4.83
CA LEU A 16 -25.34 18.25 5.40
C LEU A 16 -26.23 18.92 4.34
N THR A 17 -25.66 19.86 3.57
CA THR A 17 -26.42 20.49 2.47
C THR A 17 -26.74 19.53 1.33
N ALA A 18 -25.90 18.53 1.09
CA ALA A 18 -26.14 17.49 0.08
C ALA A 18 -27.25 16.50 0.50
N GLY A 19 -27.41 16.26 1.81
CA GLY A 19 -28.42 15.33 2.35
C GLY A 19 -29.78 15.96 2.68
N GLY A 20 -30.01 17.22 2.33
CA GLY A 20 -31.29 17.92 2.59
C GLY A 20 -31.38 18.61 3.96
N GLY A 21 -30.24 18.90 4.59
CA GLY A 21 -30.13 19.77 5.77
C GLY A 21 -30.41 19.10 7.12
N THR A 22 -31.29 18.08 7.17
CA THR A 22 -31.64 17.37 8.41
C THR A 22 -30.83 16.10 8.63
N ASN A 23 -30.37 15.44 7.57
CA ASN A 23 -29.54 14.25 7.64
C ASN A 23 -28.35 14.38 6.68
N PRO A 24 -27.11 14.07 7.12
CA PRO A 24 -25.98 14.00 6.21
C PRO A 24 -26.18 12.90 5.16
N GLU A 25 -25.67 13.11 3.94
CA GLU A 25 -25.71 12.06 2.90
C GLU A 25 -25.00 10.77 3.38
N PRO A 26 -25.67 9.60 3.30
CA PRO A 26 -25.10 8.34 3.76
C PRO A 26 -23.96 7.90 2.85
N PHE A 27 -22.82 7.51 3.44
CA PHE A 27 -21.73 6.95 2.67
C PHE A 27 -22.02 5.47 2.34
N ARG A 28 -22.56 5.26 1.14
CA ARG A 28 -22.94 3.93 0.62
C ARG A 28 -21.78 2.91 0.60
N PHE A 29 -20.53 3.37 0.53
CA PHE A 29 -19.34 2.51 0.47
C PHE A 29 -18.51 2.51 1.77
N LEU A 30 -19.08 2.93 2.89
CA LEU A 30 -18.40 2.98 4.19
C LEU A 30 -17.85 1.61 4.60
N TRP A 31 -18.72 0.61 4.61
CA TRP A 31 -18.37 -0.74 5.03
C TRP A 31 -17.33 -1.40 4.11
N PRO A 32 -17.51 -1.46 2.77
CA PRO A 32 -16.50 -2.02 1.88
C PRO A 32 -15.13 -1.35 2.04
N TYR A 33 -15.09 -0.02 2.17
CA TYR A 33 -13.83 0.71 2.33
C TYR A 33 -13.16 0.39 3.67
N LEU A 34 -13.92 0.40 4.76
CA LEU A 34 -13.40 0.15 6.10
C LEU A 34 -12.89 -1.29 6.22
N ILE A 35 -13.64 -2.26 5.70
CA ILE A 35 -13.20 -3.66 5.60
C ILE A 35 -11.91 -3.75 4.80
N PHE A 36 -11.81 -3.07 3.65
CA PHE A 36 -10.61 -3.08 2.82
C PHE A 36 -9.39 -2.54 3.57
N CYS A 37 -9.53 -1.40 4.28
CA CYS A 37 -8.42 -0.81 5.02
C CYS A 37 -7.99 -1.68 6.21
N LEU A 38 -8.94 -2.19 7.00
CA LEU A 38 -8.64 -3.04 8.15
C LEU A 38 -8.05 -4.40 7.73
N ALA A 39 -8.69 -5.07 6.77
CA ALA A 39 -8.18 -6.34 6.25
C ALA A 39 -6.81 -6.16 5.60
N GLY A 40 -6.61 -5.07 4.86
CA GLY A 40 -5.32 -4.75 4.23
C GLY A 40 -4.20 -4.55 5.25
N LEU A 41 -4.46 -3.82 6.34
CA LEU A 41 -3.50 -3.68 7.44
C LEU A 41 -3.27 -4.99 8.18
N LEU A 42 -4.31 -5.79 8.40
CA LEU A 42 -4.20 -7.09 9.06
C LEU A 42 -3.37 -8.08 8.25
N ILE A 43 -3.51 -8.08 6.91
CA ILE A 43 -2.66 -8.85 6.00
C ILE A 43 -1.20 -8.40 6.11
N CYS A 44 -0.94 -7.09 6.11
CA CYS A 44 0.41 -6.56 6.28
C CYS A 44 1.01 -6.95 7.62
N PHE A 45 0.23 -6.88 8.70
CA PHE A 45 0.63 -7.27 10.03
C PHE A 45 0.97 -8.77 10.09
N TYR A 46 0.06 -9.63 9.60
CA TYR A 46 0.26 -11.08 9.54
C TYR A 46 1.54 -11.44 8.76
N TYR A 47 1.74 -10.81 7.60
CA TYR A 47 2.94 -11.02 6.81
C TYR A 47 4.22 -10.59 7.56
N SER A 48 4.18 -9.46 8.27
CA SER A 48 5.36 -8.95 8.99
C SER A 48 5.77 -9.85 10.15
N VAL A 49 4.81 -10.46 10.86
CA VAL A 49 5.04 -11.30 12.05
C VAL A 49 5.39 -12.74 11.66
N GLU A 50 4.56 -13.36 10.81
CA GLU A 50 4.65 -14.79 10.47
C GLU A 50 5.06 -15.02 9.01
N GLY A 51 4.45 -14.30 8.08
CA GLY A 51 4.61 -14.58 6.64
C GLY A 51 6.06 -14.48 6.16
N ARG A 52 6.80 -13.47 6.65
CA ARG A 52 8.22 -13.28 6.35
C ARG A 52 9.09 -14.47 6.80
N LYS A 53 8.74 -15.10 7.93
CA LYS A 53 9.49 -16.23 8.49
C LYS A 53 9.15 -17.56 7.81
N ARG A 54 7.88 -17.77 7.44
CA ARG A 54 7.40 -19.01 6.82
C ARG A 54 7.64 -19.09 5.31
N PHE A 55 7.34 -18.04 4.57
CA PHE A 55 7.26 -18.13 3.09
C PHE A 55 8.51 -17.61 2.37
N VAL A 56 9.29 -16.73 3.02
CA VAL A 56 10.31 -15.95 2.33
C VAL A 56 11.71 -16.04 2.95
N LYS A 57 11.91 -17.05 3.81
CA LYS A 57 13.17 -17.30 4.52
C LYS A 57 14.36 -17.46 3.57
N ASP A 58 14.21 -18.28 2.53
CA ASP A 58 15.31 -18.69 1.66
C ASP A 58 15.32 -17.95 0.29
N LYS A 59 14.38 -17.01 0.10
CA LYS A 59 14.17 -16.28 -1.17
C LYS A 59 14.34 -14.77 -0.97
N PRO A 60 15.58 -14.24 -0.98
CA PRO A 60 15.84 -12.84 -0.61
C PRO A 60 15.19 -11.82 -1.56
N ILE A 61 15.09 -12.13 -2.86
CA ILE A 61 14.41 -11.25 -3.84
C ILE A 61 12.92 -11.15 -3.51
N LEU A 62 12.26 -12.29 -3.32
CA LEU A 62 10.83 -12.34 -3.07
C LEU A 62 10.49 -11.64 -1.75
N LYS A 63 11.40 -11.73 -0.77
CA LYS A 63 11.28 -11.04 0.52
C LYS A 63 11.34 -9.53 0.32
N TYR A 64 12.35 -9.04 -0.40
CA TYR A 64 12.50 -7.62 -0.68
C TYR A 64 11.28 -7.06 -1.45
N MET A 65 10.83 -7.79 -2.47
CA MET A 65 9.68 -7.40 -3.27
C MET A 65 8.40 -7.32 -2.42
N LEU A 66 8.08 -8.38 -1.66
CA LEU A 66 6.88 -8.41 -0.83
C LEU A 66 6.94 -7.40 0.32
N ASP A 67 8.10 -7.21 0.95
CA ASP A 67 8.30 -6.18 1.97
C ASP A 67 8.01 -4.78 1.41
N ARG A 68 8.46 -4.50 0.17
CA ARG A 68 8.19 -3.22 -0.51
C ARG A 68 6.72 -3.09 -0.92
N TYR A 69 6.11 -4.16 -1.42
CA TYR A 69 4.69 -4.18 -1.81
C TYR A 69 3.77 -3.93 -0.62
N LEU A 70 3.90 -4.77 0.41
CA LEU A 70 3.08 -4.68 1.62
C LEU A 70 3.38 -3.41 2.42
N GLY A 71 4.60 -2.90 2.39
CA GLY A 71 4.94 -1.61 3.00
C GLY A 71 4.15 -0.46 2.40
N TRP A 72 4.17 -0.29 1.07
CA TRP A 72 3.39 0.77 0.41
C TRP A 72 1.89 0.54 0.51
N PHE A 73 1.45 -0.72 0.43
CA PHE A 73 0.04 -1.06 0.63
C PHE A 73 -0.45 -0.66 2.03
N ALA A 74 0.33 -0.97 3.07
CA ALA A 74 0.04 -0.57 4.44
C ALA A 74 -0.06 0.95 4.59
N VAL A 75 0.83 1.71 3.96
CA VAL A 75 0.76 3.19 3.96
C VAL A 75 -0.55 3.68 3.36
N ILE A 76 -0.99 3.13 2.23
CA ILE A 76 -2.24 3.53 1.58
C ILE A 76 -3.46 3.19 2.44
N CYS A 77 -3.50 1.99 3.03
CA CYS A 77 -4.56 1.60 3.95
C CYS A 77 -4.55 2.46 5.23
N PHE A 78 -3.37 2.81 5.75
CA PHE A 78 -3.24 3.64 6.94
C PHE A 78 -3.68 5.08 6.69
N ILE A 79 -3.37 5.66 5.53
CA ILE A 79 -3.88 6.98 5.08
C ILE A 79 -5.40 6.92 4.82
N GLY A 80 -5.92 5.77 4.42
CA GLY A 80 -7.35 5.59 4.16
C GLY A 80 -8.23 5.74 5.41
N LEU A 81 -7.73 5.34 6.59
CA LEU A 81 -8.45 5.43 7.87
C LEU A 81 -8.75 6.88 8.33
N PRO A 82 -7.78 7.81 8.42
CA PRO A 82 -8.04 9.19 8.79
C PRO A 82 -8.88 9.93 7.74
N ILE A 83 -8.84 9.53 6.46
CA ILE A 83 -9.75 10.10 5.43
C ILE A 83 -11.21 9.75 5.73
N ILE A 84 -11.50 8.55 6.26
CA ILE A 84 -12.83 8.21 6.77
C ILE A 84 -13.14 8.97 8.05
N GLY A 85 -12.22 9.00 9.02
CA GLY A 85 -12.45 9.70 10.29
C GLY A 85 -12.71 11.20 10.11
N ALA A 86 -12.03 11.82 9.13
CA ALA A 86 -12.23 13.19 8.72
C ALA A 86 -13.66 13.46 8.22
N ARG A 87 -14.34 12.48 7.61
CA ARG A 87 -15.76 12.63 7.21
C ARG A 87 -16.65 12.89 8.42
N GLU A 88 -16.53 12.07 9.46
CA GLU A 88 -17.39 12.19 10.65
C GLU A 88 -17.03 13.44 11.46
N ALA A 89 -15.73 13.72 11.62
CA ALA A 89 -15.26 14.85 12.41
C ALA A 89 -15.48 16.22 11.71
N LEU A 90 -15.47 16.27 10.38
CA LEU A 90 -15.62 17.50 9.58
C LEU A 90 -16.96 17.56 8.83
N ASN A 91 -17.99 16.84 9.30
CA ASN A 91 -19.31 16.78 8.66
C ASN A 91 -19.97 18.17 8.48
N ALA A 92 -19.55 19.18 9.26
CA ALA A 92 -20.03 20.56 9.21
C ALA A 92 -19.17 21.51 8.36
N TYR A 93 -18.04 21.04 7.80
CA TYR A 93 -17.09 21.87 7.06
C TYR A 93 -16.97 21.45 5.59
N PHE A 94 -16.76 22.44 4.71
CA PHE A 94 -16.72 22.37 3.24
C PHE A 94 -15.63 21.47 2.64
N PHE A 95 -14.88 20.75 3.46
CA PHE A 95 -13.63 20.11 3.07
C PHE A 95 -13.88 18.82 2.26
N ALA A 96 -14.24 18.99 0.99
CA ALA A 96 -14.02 18.12 -0.17
C ALA A 96 -13.90 16.60 0.12
N TRP A 97 -14.80 16.05 0.92
CA TRP A 97 -14.74 14.66 1.40
C TRP A 97 -14.85 13.67 0.24
N ARG A 98 -15.58 14.04 -0.82
CA ARG A 98 -15.63 13.32 -2.10
C ARG A 98 -14.29 13.38 -2.83
N LEU A 99 -13.68 14.56 -2.94
CA LEU A 99 -12.37 14.75 -3.59
C LEU A 99 -11.31 13.86 -2.95
N TRP A 100 -11.15 13.93 -1.63
CA TRP A 100 -10.15 13.14 -0.91
C TRP A 100 -10.35 11.63 -1.08
N ARG A 101 -11.60 11.17 -1.10
CA ARG A 101 -11.94 9.78 -1.42
C ARG A 101 -11.50 9.41 -2.82
N TYR A 102 -11.83 10.22 -3.83
CA TYR A 102 -11.45 9.93 -5.22
C TYR A 102 -9.94 10.04 -5.45
N VAL A 103 -9.26 10.97 -4.78
CA VAL A 103 -7.80 11.08 -4.78
C VAL A 103 -7.18 9.83 -4.18
N TRP A 104 -7.73 9.32 -3.07
CA TRP A 104 -7.27 8.06 -2.47
C TRP A 104 -7.50 6.87 -3.40
N PHE A 105 -8.67 6.74 -4.02
CA PHE A 105 -8.95 5.69 -5.01
C PHE A 105 -8.04 5.81 -6.25
N ALA A 106 -7.81 7.01 -6.75
CA ALA A 106 -6.87 7.27 -7.85
C ALA A 106 -5.43 6.89 -7.45
N GLY A 107 -5.05 7.16 -6.19
CA GLY A 107 -3.78 6.73 -5.61
C GLY A 107 -3.65 5.20 -5.58
N LEU A 108 -4.67 4.49 -5.12
CA LEU A 108 -4.73 3.02 -5.16
C LEU A 108 -4.59 2.48 -6.58
N LEU A 109 -5.32 3.07 -7.53
CA LEU A 109 -5.30 2.64 -8.92
C LEU A 109 -3.94 2.88 -9.57
N THR A 110 -3.34 4.05 -9.31
CA THR A 110 -1.98 4.37 -9.76
C THR A 110 -0.96 3.40 -9.16
N TRP A 111 -1.07 3.12 -7.87
CA TRP A 111 -0.21 2.16 -7.19
C TRP A 111 -0.35 0.74 -7.77
N ALA A 112 -1.58 0.29 -8.04
CA ALA A 112 -1.83 -1.01 -8.66
C ALA A 112 -1.20 -1.10 -10.06
N ILE A 113 -1.35 -0.06 -10.88
CA ILE A 113 -0.72 0.00 -12.21
C ILE A 113 0.80 -0.05 -12.11
N LEU A 114 1.41 0.76 -11.23
CA LEU A 114 2.86 0.78 -11.03
C LEU A 114 3.39 -0.60 -10.63
N TRP A 115 2.67 -1.34 -9.81
CA TRP A 115 3.05 -2.70 -9.41
C TRP A 115 2.88 -3.72 -10.51
N ILE A 116 1.82 -3.63 -11.32
CA ILE A 116 1.65 -4.48 -12.52
C ILE A 116 2.83 -4.26 -13.47
N VAL A 117 3.17 -3.00 -13.75
CA VAL A 117 4.31 -2.66 -14.62
C VAL A 117 5.62 -3.19 -14.03
N TYR A 118 5.83 -3.03 -12.72
CA TYR A 118 7.00 -3.57 -12.01
C TYR A 118 7.10 -5.10 -12.16
N LEU A 119 6.00 -5.83 -11.94
CA LEU A 119 5.97 -7.28 -12.04
C LEU A 119 6.24 -7.79 -13.47
N VAL A 120 5.71 -7.11 -14.48
CA VAL A 120 5.88 -7.54 -15.89
C VAL A 120 7.28 -7.20 -16.42
N HIS A 121 7.80 -6.01 -16.12
CA HIS A 121 9.02 -5.52 -16.80
C HIS A 121 10.28 -5.60 -15.94
N LYS A 122 10.16 -5.35 -14.64
CA LYS A 122 11.32 -5.15 -13.75
C LYS A 122 11.66 -6.41 -12.97
N TYR A 123 10.65 -7.11 -12.45
CA TYR A 123 10.81 -8.36 -11.73
C TYR A 123 11.57 -9.46 -12.51
N PRO A 124 11.27 -9.77 -13.79
CA PRO A 124 12.00 -10.81 -14.52
C PRO A 124 13.49 -10.45 -14.71
N LYS A 125 13.80 -9.16 -14.88
CA LYS A 125 15.18 -8.68 -15.01
C LYS A 125 15.96 -8.82 -13.69
N GLU A 126 15.33 -8.48 -12.57
CA GLU A 126 15.92 -8.62 -11.23
C GLU A 126 16.17 -10.11 -10.88
N GLN A 127 15.25 -10.99 -11.28
CA GLN A 127 15.41 -12.44 -11.11
C GLN A 127 16.59 -12.97 -11.93
N ALA A 128 16.69 -12.61 -13.21
CA ALA A 128 17.80 -13.06 -14.07
C ALA A 128 19.16 -12.55 -13.58
N ASN A 129 19.24 -11.28 -13.14
CA ASN A 129 20.45 -10.71 -12.58
C ASN A 129 20.88 -11.39 -11.28
N PHE A 130 19.92 -11.77 -10.43
CA PHE A 130 20.23 -12.48 -9.19
C PHE A 130 20.78 -13.89 -9.45
N VAL A 131 20.23 -14.62 -10.42
CA VAL A 131 20.75 -15.94 -10.83
C VAL A 131 22.17 -15.79 -11.38
N ALA A 132 22.40 -14.80 -12.26
CA ALA A 132 23.74 -14.51 -12.78
C ALA A 132 24.73 -14.16 -11.66
N TYR A 133 24.30 -13.40 -10.66
CA TYR A 133 25.12 -13.06 -9.49
C TYR A 133 25.43 -14.27 -8.61
N GLN A 134 24.45 -15.14 -8.34
CA GLN A 134 24.67 -16.39 -7.60
C GLN A 134 25.66 -17.30 -8.32
N ASN A 135 25.53 -17.45 -9.64
CA ASN A 135 26.46 -18.24 -10.44
C ASN A 135 27.88 -17.66 -10.33
N ARG A 136 28.06 -16.33 -10.39
CA ARG A 136 29.37 -15.69 -10.21
C ARG A 136 29.97 -15.93 -8.82
N GLN A 137 29.16 -15.93 -7.76
CA GLN A 137 29.63 -16.20 -6.40
C GLN A 137 30.10 -17.65 -6.21
N GLN A 138 29.61 -18.61 -7.00
CA GLN A 138 30.11 -20.00 -6.95
C GLN A 138 31.56 -20.12 -7.44
N TYR A 139 32.00 -19.22 -8.34
CA TYR A 139 33.35 -19.21 -8.89
C TYR A 139 34.35 -18.38 -8.07
N ILE A 140 33.88 -17.60 -7.09
CA ILE A 140 34.78 -16.88 -6.18
C ILE A 140 35.16 -17.85 -5.05
N PRO A 141 36.43 -18.30 -4.97
CA PRO A 141 36.84 -19.17 -3.88
C PRO A 141 36.56 -18.44 -2.56
N LYS A 142 35.69 -19.00 -1.72
CA LYS A 142 35.51 -18.53 -0.35
C LYS A 142 36.86 -18.68 0.34
N GLY A 143 37.60 -17.58 0.43
CA GLY A 143 38.90 -17.56 1.08
C GLY A 143 38.76 -18.17 2.46
N ASN A 144 39.41 -19.31 2.67
CA ASN A 144 39.49 -19.97 3.96
C ASN A 144 40.25 -19.01 4.87
N LYS A 145 39.53 -18.12 5.58
CA LYS A 145 40.10 -17.37 6.70
C LYS A 145 40.34 -18.39 7.81
N ARG A 146 41.46 -19.11 7.67
CA ARG A 146 42.02 -19.98 8.69
C ARG A 146 42.20 -19.09 9.90
N LYS A 147 41.35 -19.26 10.92
CA LYS A 147 41.50 -18.58 12.21
C LYS A 147 42.84 -19.04 12.77
N THR A 148 43.88 -18.24 12.60
CA THR A 148 45.16 -18.46 13.26
C THR A 148 44.87 -18.34 14.75
N ARG A 149 44.80 -19.48 15.45
CA ARG A 149 44.87 -19.50 16.91
C ARG A 149 46.17 -18.80 17.26
N ALA A 150 46.07 -17.60 17.83
CA ALA A 150 47.21 -16.95 18.45
C ALA A 150 47.67 -17.89 19.57
N VAL A 151 48.81 -18.56 19.35
CA VAL A 151 49.51 -19.28 20.40
C VAL A 151 50.16 -18.20 21.27
N SER A 152 49.54 -17.88 22.40
CA SER A 152 50.16 -17.07 23.44
C SER A 152 51.29 -17.90 24.07
N ARG A 153 52.51 -17.39 23.98
CA ARG A 153 53.68 -17.83 24.75
C ARG A 153 53.56 -17.38 26.19
#